data_AF-A0A8S9TUN7-F1
#
_entry.id   AF-A0A8S9TUN7-F1
#
_cell.length_a   1.000
_cell.length_b   1.000
_cell.length_c   1.000
_cell.angle_alpha   90.00
_cell.angle_beta   90.00
_cell.angle_gamma   90.00
#
_symmetry.space_group_name_H-M   'P 1'
#
loop_
_entity.id
_entity.type
_entity.pdbx_description
1 polymer ?
#
loop_
_entity_poly.entity_id
_entity_poly.type
_entity_poly.pdbx_seq_one_letter_code
_entity_poly.pdbx_strand_id
1 'polypeptide(L)'
;MASLKHPPPLKLSDMLVDNATSHELQSGELTNITVQKLPPNTTSYLQPMDAGIIAAAKRGYRDRHMSLACDRADKSMPHKAPEGKDIYYVDQLQGMKYVDEAWDDITPETIRHSL
;
A
#
# COMPACT_ATOMS: atom_id res chain seq x y z
N MET A 1 18.89 47.48 -16.09
CA MET A 1 19.15 46.16 -15.47
C MET A 1 17.89 45.32 -15.61
N ALA A 2 17.85 44.43 -16.61
CA ALA A 2 16.73 43.51 -16.78
C ALA A 2 16.88 42.38 -15.76
N SER A 3 15.90 42.24 -14.87
CA SER A 3 15.83 41.13 -13.92
C SER A 3 15.67 39.83 -14.71
N LEU A 4 16.68 38.97 -14.65
CA LEU A 4 16.62 37.59 -15.14
C LEU A 4 15.54 36.87 -14.32
N LYS A 5 14.31 36.81 -14.85
CA LYS A 5 13.30 35.88 -14.34
C LYS A 5 13.85 34.49 -14.58
N HIS A 6 14.28 33.82 -13.50
CA HIS A 6 14.60 32.41 -13.56
C HIS A 6 13.41 31.66 -14.18
N PRO A 7 13.64 30.76 -15.15
CA PRO A 7 12.56 29.95 -15.68
C PRO A 7 11.93 29.17 -14.51
N PRO A 8 10.59 29.04 -14.46
CA PRO A 8 9.95 28.25 -13.42
C PRO A 8 10.55 26.83 -13.48
N PRO A 9 10.85 26.21 -12.31
CA PRO A 9 11.37 24.85 -12.29
C PRO A 9 10.39 23.95 -13.04
N LEU A 10 10.92 23.11 -13.92
CA LEU A 10 10.14 22.06 -14.57
C LEU A 10 9.54 21.21 -13.44
N LYS A 11 8.20 21.19 -13.32
CA LYS A 11 7.48 20.26 -12.46
C LYS A 11 7.63 18.88 -13.10
N LEU A 12 8.46 18.03 -12.50
CA LEU A 12 8.97 16.80 -13.12
C LEU A 12 8.14 15.54 -12.80
N SER A 13 7.25 15.60 -11.82
CA SER A 13 6.48 14.44 -11.38
C SER A 13 5.08 14.80 -10.85
N ASP A 14 4.06 14.09 -11.32
CA ASP A 14 2.70 14.12 -10.77
C ASP A 14 2.57 13.10 -9.63
N MET A 15 1.86 13.49 -8.58
CA MET A 15 1.50 12.63 -7.45
C MET A 15 -0.01 12.55 -7.36
N LEU A 16 -0.56 11.36 -7.60
CA LEU A 16 -1.99 11.10 -7.51
C LEU A 16 -2.36 10.70 -6.08
N VAL A 17 -3.34 11.39 -5.48
CA VAL A 17 -3.82 11.12 -4.11
C VAL A 17 -5.35 11.07 -4.04
N ASP A 18 -5.87 10.42 -3.01
CA ASP A 18 -7.29 10.50 -2.68
C ASP A 18 -7.66 11.85 -2.01
N ASN A 19 -8.94 12.01 -1.66
CA ASN A 19 -9.44 13.22 -1.00
C ASN A 19 -9.42 13.14 0.53
N ALA A 20 -8.56 12.32 1.15
CA ALA A 20 -8.43 12.33 2.60
C ALA A 20 -8.03 13.73 3.11
N THR A 21 -8.64 14.16 4.22
CA THR A 21 -8.37 15.50 4.80
C THR A 21 -6.91 15.69 5.22
N SER A 22 -6.18 14.59 5.50
CA SER A 22 -4.74 14.58 5.75
C SER A 22 -3.90 14.95 4.53
N HIS A 23 -4.46 14.92 3.32
CA HIS A 23 -3.78 15.31 2.07
C HIS A 23 -3.97 16.78 1.70
N GLU A 24 -4.63 17.57 2.55
CA GLU A 24 -4.69 19.01 2.36
C GLU A 24 -3.32 19.65 2.58
N LEU A 25 -2.86 20.43 1.59
CA LEU A 25 -1.58 21.13 1.69
C LEU A 25 -1.69 22.26 2.72
N GLN A 26 -0.93 22.13 3.80
CA GLN A 26 -0.80 23.20 4.78
C GLN A 26 0.10 24.30 4.20
N SER A 27 -0.50 25.46 3.92
CA SER A 27 0.13 26.73 3.48
C SER A 27 1.51 26.60 2.80
N GLY A 28 1.52 26.51 1.48
CA GLY A 28 2.75 26.53 0.68
C GLY A 28 2.52 25.97 -0.72
N GLU A 29 3.31 26.41 -1.69
CA GLU A 29 3.31 25.83 -3.04
C GLU A 29 4.43 24.78 -3.15
N LEU A 30 4.09 23.63 -3.73
CA LEU A 30 5.07 22.59 -4.06
C LEU A 30 5.80 22.98 -5.35
N THR A 31 7.12 23.04 -5.31
CA THR A 31 7.95 23.52 -6.42
C THR A 31 8.33 22.44 -7.42
N ASN A 32 8.27 21.16 -7.02
CA ASN A 32 8.81 20.05 -7.81
C ASN A 32 7.79 18.95 -8.12
N ILE A 33 6.65 18.93 -7.41
CA ILE A 33 5.59 17.95 -7.63
C ILE A 33 4.25 18.65 -7.86
N THR A 34 3.42 18.08 -8.73
CA THR A 34 2.01 18.46 -8.85
C THR A 34 1.18 17.40 -8.16
N VAL A 35 0.37 17.80 -7.18
CA VAL A 35 -0.56 16.89 -6.52
C VAL A 35 -1.89 16.90 -7.28
N GLN A 36 -2.25 15.75 -7.83
CA GLN A 36 -3.53 15.51 -8.50
C GLN A 36 -4.45 14.78 -7.53
N LYS A 37 -5.61 15.36 -7.22
CA LYS A 37 -6.63 14.69 -6.40
C LYS A 37 -7.56 13.89 -7.31
N LEU A 38 -7.86 12.66 -6.92
CA LEU A 38 -8.91 11.87 -7.57
C LEU A 38 -10.28 12.54 -7.39
N PRO A 39 -11.27 12.25 -8.26
CA PRO A 39 -12.64 12.70 -8.04
C PRO A 39 -13.18 12.28 -6.65
N PRO A 40 -14.09 13.06 -6.04
CA PRO A 40 -14.75 12.64 -4.81
C PRO A 40 -15.54 11.34 -5.03
N ASN A 41 -15.61 10.49 -4.01
CA ASN A 41 -16.29 9.18 -4.05
C ASN A 41 -15.77 8.23 -5.15
N THR A 42 -14.50 8.35 -5.52
CA THR A 42 -13.84 7.37 -6.39
C THR A 42 -13.85 6.03 -5.68
N THR A 43 -14.57 5.05 -6.20
CA THR A 43 -14.56 3.69 -5.64
C THR A 43 -13.16 3.11 -5.76
N SER A 44 -12.74 2.24 -4.84
CA SER A 44 -11.44 1.56 -4.87
C SER A 44 -11.10 0.91 -6.22
N TYR A 45 -12.10 0.61 -7.06
CA TYR A 45 -11.92 0.15 -8.44
C TYR A 45 -11.15 1.14 -9.33
N LEU A 46 -11.39 2.45 -9.16
CA LEU A 46 -10.74 3.51 -9.95
C LEU A 46 -9.49 4.07 -9.28
N GLN A 47 -9.18 3.65 -8.04
CA GLN A 47 -7.98 4.09 -7.33
C GLN A 47 -6.85 3.07 -7.58
N PRO A 48 -5.81 3.42 -8.36
CA PRO A 48 -4.78 2.46 -8.79
C PRO A 48 -4.08 1.74 -7.63
N MET A 49 -3.88 2.46 -6.53
CA MET A 49 -3.26 1.90 -5.34
C MET A 49 -4.14 0.84 -4.67
N ASP A 50 -5.45 1.07 -4.59
CA ASP A 50 -6.41 0.13 -3.99
C ASP A 50 -6.68 -1.07 -4.89
N ALA A 51 -7.03 -0.84 -6.15
CA ALA A 51 -7.38 -1.88 -7.12
C ALA A 51 -6.21 -2.83 -7.42
N GLY A 52 -4.99 -2.31 -7.32
CA GLY A 52 -3.78 -2.99 -7.71
C GLY A 52 -2.92 -3.42 -6.54
N ILE A 53 -2.01 -2.52 -6.15
CA ILE A 53 -0.91 -2.81 -5.22
C ILE A 53 -1.44 -3.27 -3.85
N ILE A 54 -2.40 -2.55 -3.26
CA ILE A 54 -2.97 -2.90 -1.96
C ILE A 54 -3.73 -4.23 -2.04
N ALA A 55 -4.49 -4.46 -3.12
CA ALA A 55 -5.18 -5.73 -3.32
C ALA A 55 -4.20 -6.91 -3.43
N ALA A 56 -3.08 -6.74 -4.15
CA ALA A 56 -2.03 -7.74 -4.28
C ALA A 56 -1.34 -8.00 -2.93
N ALA A 57 -0.95 -6.96 -2.19
CA ALA A 57 -0.32 -7.10 -0.88
C ALA A 57 -1.26 -7.80 0.12
N LYS A 58 -2.55 -7.42 0.16
CA LYS A 58 -3.56 -8.06 1.01
C LYS A 58 -3.75 -9.54 0.69
N ARG A 59 -3.68 -9.91 -0.60
CA ARG A 59 -3.73 -11.31 -1.02
C ARG A 59 -2.51 -12.08 -0.49
N GLY A 60 -1.30 -11.57 -0.73
CA GLY A 60 -0.07 -12.20 -0.26
C GLY A 60 -0.01 -12.35 1.27
N TYR A 61 -0.49 -11.35 2.01
CA TYR A 61 -0.67 -11.44 3.46
C TYR A 61 -1.65 -12.56 3.85
N ARG A 62 -2.83 -12.59 3.21
CA ARG A 62 -3.90 -13.52 3.55
C ARG A 62 -3.51 -14.96 3.23
N ASP A 63 -2.79 -15.21 2.15
CA ASP A 63 -2.33 -16.54 1.77
C ASP A 63 -1.38 -17.11 2.85
N ARG A 64 -0.42 -16.29 3.33
CA ARG A 64 0.48 -16.66 4.44
C ARG A 64 -0.28 -16.89 5.74
N HIS A 65 -1.20 -15.98 6.07
CA HIS A 65 -2.02 -16.08 7.28
C HIS A 65 -2.86 -17.36 7.30
N MET A 66 -3.48 -17.70 6.18
CA MET A 66 -4.29 -18.91 6.04
C MET A 66 -3.43 -20.17 6.04
N SER A 67 -2.24 -20.15 5.41
CA SER A 67 -1.29 -21.27 5.48
C SER A 67 -0.91 -21.59 6.92
N LEU A 68 -0.56 -20.57 7.71
CA LEU A 68 -0.25 -20.74 9.14
C LEU A 68 -1.44 -21.31 9.92
N ALA A 69 -2.65 -20.84 9.65
CA ALA A 69 -3.85 -21.35 10.31
C ALA A 69 -4.12 -22.83 9.95
N CYS A 70 -3.90 -23.22 8.69
CA CYS A 70 -3.96 -24.61 8.25
C CYS A 70 -2.92 -25.47 8.98
N ASP A 71 -1.67 -25.01 9.05
CA ASP A 71 -0.59 -25.72 9.75
C ASP A 71 -0.91 -25.93 11.24
N ARG A 72 -1.58 -24.95 11.86
CA ARG A 72 -2.03 -25.03 13.26
C ARG A 72 -3.25 -25.90 13.49
N ALA A 73 -4.10 -26.02 12.48
CA ALA A 73 -5.25 -26.92 12.54
C ALA A 73 -4.84 -28.40 12.42
N ASP A 74 -3.70 -28.66 11.76
CA ASP A 74 -3.13 -30.01 11.66
C ASP A 74 -2.53 -30.46 13.01
N LYS A 75 -3.18 -31.43 13.64
CA LYS A 75 -2.78 -32.00 14.94
C LYS A 75 -1.44 -32.75 14.88
N SER A 76 -0.98 -33.11 13.69
CA SER A 76 0.31 -33.78 13.48
C SER A 76 1.49 -32.81 13.33
N MET A 77 1.22 -31.51 13.18
CA MET A 77 2.23 -30.48 12.93
C MET A 77 2.70 -29.79 14.22
N PRO A 78 3.95 -29.28 14.26
CA PRO A 78 4.53 -28.68 15.46
C PRO A 78 4.09 -27.22 15.70
N HIS A 79 3.59 -26.53 14.66
CA HIS A 79 3.19 -25.13 14.76
C HIS A 79 1.84 -25.02 15.44
N LYS A 80 1.82 -24.84 16.76
CA LYS A 80 0.58 -24.52 17.49
C LYS A 80 0.42 -23.02 17.66
N ALA A 81 -0.82 -22.58 17.82
CA ALA A 81 -1.07 -21.23 18.30
C ALA A 81 -0.52 -21.07 19.74
N PRO A 82 -0.13 -19.85 20.14
CA PRO A 82 0.20 -19.56 21.53
C PRO A 82 -0.92 -19.97 22.48
N GLU A 83 -0.57 -20.27 23.73
CA GLU A 83 -1.56 -20.68 24.74
C GLU A 83 -2.66 -19.61 24.89
N GLY A 84 -3.92 -20.05 24.88
CA GLY A 84 -5.08 -19.18 24.97
C GLY A 84 -5.40 -18.38 23.70
N LYS A 85 -4.75 -18.66 22.56
CA LYS A 85 -5.04 -18.03 21.27
C LYS A 85 -5.61 -19.02 20.26
N ASP A 86 -6.42 -18.52 19.33
CA ASP A 86 -6.93 -19.34 18.22
C ASP A 86 -5.86 -19.55 17.13
N ILE A 87 -6.15 -20.48 16.21
CA ILE A 87 -5.24 -20.86 15.12
C ILE A 87 -4.91 -19.71 14.16
N TYR A 88 -5.74 -18.67 14.11
CA TYR A 88 -5.56 -17.48 13.27
C TYR A 88 -4.72 -16.40 13.96
N TYR A 89 -4.30 -16.59 15.21
CA TYR A 89 -3.57 -15.56 15.93
C TYR A 89 -2.22 -15.22 15.28
N VAL A 90 -2.04 -13.95 14.93
CA VAL A 90 -0.79 -13.39 14.42
C VAL A 90 -0.48 -12.17 15.26
N ASP A 91 0.74 -12.11 15.82
CA ASP A 91 1.19 -10.92 16.53
C ASP A 91 1.60 -9.81 15.55
N GLN A 92 1.83 -8.60 16.06
CA GLN A 92 2.15 -7.45 15.22
C GLN A 92 3.43 -7.65 14.41
N LEU A 93 4.47 -8.26 15.00
CA LEU A 93 5.75 -8.48 14.32
C LEU A 93 5.59 -9.46 13.15
N GLN A 94 4.87 -10.56 13.37
CA GLN A 94 4.58 -11.53 12.33
C GLN A 94 3.69 -10.93 11.24
N GLY A 95 2.72 -10.10 11.63
CA GLY A 95 1.89 -9.36 10.68
C GLY A 95 2.70 -8.41 9.80
N MET A 96 3.65 -7.67 10.38
CA MET A 96 4.55 -6.78 9.64
C MET A 96 5.43 -7.57 8.66
N LYS A 97 6.00 -8.70 9.09
CA LYS A 97 6.79 -9.58 8.21
C LYS A 97 5.98 -10.10 7.03
N TYR A 98 4.73 -10.48 7.24
CA TYR A 98 3.86 -10.92 6.14
C TYR A 98 3.57 -9.81 5.14
N VAL A 99 3.40 -8.57 5.59
CA VAL A 99 3.20 -7.44 4.69
C VAL A 99 4.48 -7.13 3.91
N ASP A 100 5.64 -7.19 4.57
CA ASP A 100 6.97 -6.98 3.95
C ASP A 100 7.23 -8.02 2.85
N GLU A 101 7.08 -9.31 3.17
CA GLU A 101 7.22 -10.39 2.18
C GLU A 101 6.17 -10.30 1.07
N ALA A 102 4.91 -9.96 1.39
CA ALA A 102 3.87 -9.80 0.40
C ALA A 102 4.11 -8.60 -0.52
N TRP A 103 4.83 -7.58 -0.06
CA TRP A 103 5.25 -6.44 -0.87
C TRP A 103 6.35 -6.84 -1.85
N ASP A 104 7.35 -7.60 -1.38
CA ASP A 104 8.44 -8.10 -2.22
C ASP A 104 7.96 -9.05 -3.33
N ASP A 105 6.86 -9.76 -3.10
CA ASP A 105 6.21 -10.60 -4.12
C ASP A 105 5.54 -9.79 -5.25
N ILE A 106 5.31 -8.48 -5.08
CA ILE A 106 4.62 -7.65 -6.07
C ILE A 106 5.54 -7.37 -7.24
N THR A 107 5.16 -7.89 -8.40
CA THR A 107 5.95 -7.72 -9.62
C THR A 107 5.69 -6.36 -10.30
N PRO A 108 6.65 -5.86 -11.11
CA PRO A 108 6.42 -4.71 -11.97
C PRO A 108 5.22 -4.89 -12.92
N GLU A 109 4.91 -6.13 -13.32
CA GLU A 109 3.75 -6.45 -14.16
C GLU A 109 2.44 -6.21 -13.41
N THR A 110 2.37 -6.63 -12.15
CA THR A 110 1.23 -6.37 -11.26
C THR A 110 1.00 -4.87 -11.11
N ILE A 111 2.07 -4.10 -10.90
CA ILE A 111 2.00 -2.63 -10.80
C ILE A 111 1.53 -2.02 -12.12
N ARG A 112 2.02 -2.48 -13.27
CA ARG A 112 1.62 -1.95 -14.58
C ARG A 112 0.13 -2.15 -14.85
N HIS A 113 -0.42 -3.30 -14.47
CA HIS A 113 -1.86 -3.60 -14.64
C HIS A 113 -2.75 -2.97 -13.56
N SER A 114 -2.17 -2.26 -12.59
CA SER A 114 -2.90 -1.54 -11.54
C SER A 114 -3.34 -0.13 -11.96
N LEU A 115 -2.81 0.39 -13.08
CA LEU A 115 -3.00 1.75 -13.59
C LEU A 115 -3.93 1.78 -14.81
#